data_AF-A0A2K3LF29-F1
#
_entry.id   AF-A0A2K3LF29-F1
#
_cell.length_a   1.000
_cell.length_b   1.000
_cell.length_c   1.000
_cell.angle_alpha   90.00
_cell.angle_beta   90.00
_cell.angle_gamma   90.00
#
_symmetry.space_group_name_H-M   'P 1'
#
loop_
_entity.id
_entity.type
_entity.pdbx_description
1 polymer ?
#
loop_
_entity_poly.entity_id
_entity_poly.type
_entity_poly.pdbx_seq_one_letter_code
_entity_poly.pdbx_strand_id
1 'polypeptide(L)'
;IGDRYINRAPMQKLYNKALAGGQRDYAKLHQPQFSRLANWEGIEKSLSVREFDEHATCMVGKYETVDTYYRRCSSSTYVQSVSVPLLCISALDDPVCTTEAIPWDECKANKNIVLATVKHGGHLAFFEGITASSLWWVRATNEFLSVLHSSHYMHEQKKISTPNTLLDSSIDQGPYVNVTEDGMVAALNNEPTTDNQKKYR
;
A
#
# COMPACT_ATOMS: atom_id res chain seq x y z
N ILE A 1 -1.64 -13.43 -0.35
CA ILE A 1 -0.61 -14.09 0.50
C ILE A 1 -0.86 -13.80 1.99
N GLY A 2 -1.16 -12.57 2.41
CA GLY A 2 -1.38 -12.21 3.82
C GLY A 2 -2.45 -13.00 4.58
N ASP A 3 -3.66 -13.15 4.03
CA ASP A 3 -4.76 -13.84 4.75
C ASP A 3 -4.53 -15.35 4.99
N ARG A 4 -3.65 -16.00 4.21
CA ARG A 4 -3.30 -17.42 4.46
C ARG A 4 -2.64 -17.60 5.84
N TYR A 5 -2.05 -16.54 6.38
CA TYR A 5 -1.31 -16.56 7.64
C TYR A 5 -2.10 -15.97 8.81
N ILE A 6 -3.11 -15.11 8.57
CA ILE A 6 -3.93 -14.48 9.61
C ILE A 6 -4.81 -15.47 10.40
N ASN A 7 -4.96 -16.71 9.91
CA ASN A 7 -5.79 -17.74 10.54
C ASN A 7 -5.00 -18.74 11.41
N ARG A 8 -3.68 -18.55 11.60
CA ARG A 8 -2.82 -19.54 12.27
C ARG A 8 -2.84 -19.42 13.79
N ALA A 9 -2.58 -18.25 14.34
CA ALA A 9 -2.50 -18.04 15.78
C ALA A 9 -3.83 -17.53 16.38
N PRO A 10 -4.13 -17.82 17.66
CA PRO A 10 -5.34 -17.34 18.32
C PRO A 10 -5.52 -15.82 18.27
N MET A 11 -4.44 -15.06 18.47
CA MET A 11 -4.46 -13.60 18.35
C MET A 11 -4.80 -13.15 16.94
N GLN A 12 -4.21 -13.78 15.91
CA GLN A 12 -4.49 -13.43 14.52
C GLN A 12 -5.94 -13.74 14.14
N LYS A 13 -6.52 -14.84 14.65
CA LYS A 13 -7.97 -15.14 14.48
C LYS A 13 -8.86 -14.08 15.12
N LEU A 14 -8.48 -13.58 16.30
CA LEU A 14 -9.20 -12.48 16.95
C LEU A 14 -9.14 -11.21 16.09
N TYR A 15 -7.96 -10.86 15.58
CA TYR A 15 -7.77 -9.75 14.64
C TYR A 15 -8.60 -9.94 13.37
N ASN A 16 -8.57 -11.11 12.75
CA ASN A 16 -9.34 -11.41 11.55
C ASN A 16 -10.83 -11.17 11.76
N LYS A 17 -11.37 -11.66 12.88
CA LYS A 17 -12.78 -11.46 13.24
C LYS A 17 -13.13 -10.00 13.52
N ALA A 18 -12.25 -9.27 14.21
CA ALA A 18 -12.43 -7.85 14.52
C ALA A 18 -12.39 -6.99 13.24
N LEU A 19 -11.43 -7.24 12.36
CA LEU A 19 -11.30 -6.56 11.07
C LEU A 19 -12.50 -6.84 10.17
N ALA A 20 -12.93 -8.10 10.08
CA ALA A 20 -14.15 -8.47 9.36
C ALA A 20 -15.38 -7.75 9.93
N GLY A 21 -15.48 -7.63 11.26
CA GLY A 21 -16.52 -6.84 11.91
C GLY A 21 -16.52 -5.39 11.47
N GLY A 22 -15.37 -4.72 11.53
CA GLY A 22 -15.22 -3.34 11.08
C GLY A 22 -15.55 -3.15 9.59
N GLN A 23 -15.13 -4.09 8.74
CA GLN A 23 -15.46 -4.09 7.31
C GLN A 23 -16.97 -4.24 7.06
N ARG A 24 -17.65 -5.12 7.79
CA ARG A 24 -19.12 -5.25 7.72
C ARG A 24 -19.81 -3.96 8.15
N ASP A 25 -19.36 -3.35 9.22
CA ASP A 25 -19.96 -2.11 9.72
C ASP A 25 -19.74 -0.94 8.75
N TYR A 26 -18.56 -0.87 8.12
CA TYR A 26 -18.31 0.05 7.01
C TYR A 26 -19.21 -0.23 5.79
N ALA A 27 -19.39 -1.50 5.42
CA ALA A 27 -20.27 -1.87 4.31
C ALA A 27 -21.73 -1.51 4.59
N LYS A 28 -22.20 -1.63 5.84
CA LYS A 28 -23.54 -1.18 6.27
C LYS A 28 -23.73 0.32 6.13
N LEU A 29 -22.71 1.11 6.46
CA LEU A 29 -22.75 2.56 6.26
C LEU A 29 -22.97 2.93 4.78
N HIS A 30 -22.48 2.09 3.87
CA HIS A 30 -22.57 2.27 2.42
C HIS A 30 -23.40 1.17 1.73
N GLN A 31 -24.46 0.70 2.42
CA GLN A 31 -25.29 -0.41 1.94
C GLN A 31 -25.82 -0.20 0.51
N PRO A 32 -26.34 0.97 0.09
CA PRO A 32 -26.86 1.13 -1.27
C PRO A 32 -25.84 0.82 -2.37
N GLN A 33 -24.57 1.12 -2.12
CA GLN A 33 -23.48 0.85 -3.05
C GLN A 33 -23.12 -0.64 -3.05
N PHE A 34 -22.95 -1.24 -1.87
CA PHE A 34 -22.57 -2.65 -1.75
C PHE A 34 -23.68 -3.60 -2.22
N SER A 35 -24.95 -3.31 -1.93
CA SER A 35 -26.08 -4.12 -2.44
C SER A 35 -26.21 -4.10 -3.96
N ARG A 36 -25.68 -3.05 -4.62
CA ARG A 36 -25.69 -2.93 -6.08
C ARG A 36 -24.46 -3.57 -6.73
N LEU A 37 -23.30 -3.50 -6.08
CA LEU A 37 -22.01 -3.86 -6.67
C LEU A 37 -21.44 -5.20 -6.18
N ALA A 38 -21.99 -5.75 -5.11
CA ALA A 38 -21.43 -6.87 -4.38
C ALA A 38 -22.51 -7.81 -3.83
N ASN A 39 -22.09 -8.95 -3.25
CA ASN A 39 -23.01 -9.89 -2.63
C ASN A 39 -23.35 -9.44 -1.19
N TRP A 40 -24.41 -8.66 -1.04
CA TRP A 40 -24.84 -8.13 0.26
C TRP A 40 -25.06 -9.20 1.33
N GLU A 41 -25.76 -10.29 0.99
CA GLU A 41 -26.05 -11.39 1.93
C GLU A 41 -24.76 -12.08 2.38
N GLY A 42 -23.80 -12.24 1.45
CA GLY A 42 -22.48 -12.76 1.76
C GLY A 42 -21.72 -11.86 2.73
N ILE A 43 -21.72 -10.55 2.47
CA ILE A 43 -21.05 -9.54 3.32
C ILE A 43 -21.58 -9.57 4.74
N GLU A 44 -22.90 -9.62 4.93
CA GLU A 44 -23.50 -9.63 6.27
C GLU A 44 -23.08 -10.86 7.09
N LYS A 45 -22.83 -11.99 6.41
CA LYS A 45 -22.46 -13.27 7.02
C LYS A 45 -20.96 -13.50 7.15
N SER A 46 -20.12 -12.71 6.45
CA SER A 46 -18.66 -12.86 6.48
C SER A 46 -18.13 -12.79 7.92
N LEU A 47 -17.38 -13.78 8.39
CA LEU A 47 -16.77 -13.82 9.72
C LEU A 47 -15.26 -13.55 9.70
N SER A 48 -14.68 -13.53 8.50
CA SER A 48 -13.27 -13.28 8.23
C SER A 48 -13.09 -12.22 7.14
N VAL A 49 -11.91 -11.59 7.14
CA VAL A 49 -11.49 -10.65 6.09
C VAL A 49 -11.52 -11.33 4.72
N ARG A 50 -11.12 -12.61 4.64
CA ARG A 50 -11.19 -13.39 3.39
C ARG A 50 -12.60 -13.49 2.83
N GLU A 51 -13.57 -13.86 3.67
CA GLU A 51 -14.97 -13.99 3.25
C GLU A 51 -15.56 -12.64 2.87
N PHE A 52 -15.18 -11.57 3.58
CA PHE A 52 -15.56 -10.22 3.19
C PHE A 52 -14.96 -9.86 1.83
N ASP A 53 -13.67 -10.16 1.61
CA ASP A 53 -13.00 -9.92 0.34
C ASP A 53 -13.60 -10.75 -0.81
N GLU A 54 -14.10 -11.96 -0.54
CA GLU A 54 -14.80 -12.78 -1.52
C GLU A 54 -16.12 -12.14 -1.96
N HIS A 55 -16.93 -11.69 -1.00
CA HIS A 55 -18.28 -11.21 -1.27
C HIS A 55 -18.36 -9.73 -1.63
N ALA A 56 -17.42 -8.91 -1.15
CA ALA A 56 -17.31 -7.49 -1.44
C ALA A 56 -16.17 -7.18 -2.41
N THR A 57 -14.91 -7.31 -1.94
CA THR A 57 -13.74 -6.77 -2.63
C THR A 57 -13.54 -7.36 -4.03
N CYS A 58 -13.71 -8.67 -4.19
CA CYS A 58 -13.59 -9.34 -5.47
C CYS A 58 -14.71 -8.94 -6.43
N MET A 59 -15.94 -8.78 -5.93
CA MET A 59 -17.08 -8.37 -6.74
C MET A 59 -16.92 -6.93 -7.23
N VAL A 60 -16.56 -6.01 -6.33
CA VAL A 60 -16.34 -4.60 -6.65
C VAL A 60 -15.13 -4.41 -7.56
N GLY A 61 -14.01 -5.08 -7.25
CA GLY A 61 -12.76 -5.03 -8.00
C GLY A 61 -12.72 -5.94 -9.23
N LYS A 62 -13.81 -6.66 -9.54
CA LYS A 62 -13.91 -7.61 -10.66
C LYS A 62 -12.79 -8.66 -10.70
N TYR A 63 -12.36 -9.14 -9.53
CA TYR A 63 -11.40 -10.23 -9.41
C TYR A 63 -12.14 -11.57 -9.45
N GLU A 64 -11.61 -12.53 -10.21
CA GLU A 64 -12.19 -13.88 -10.35
C GLU A 64 -12.22 -14.64 -9.02
N THR A 65 -11.18 -14.49 -8.21
CA THR A 65 -11.04 -15.13 -6.89
C THR A 65 -10.28 -14.23 -5.93
N VAL A 66 -10.47 -14.47 -4.62
CA VAL A 66 -9.71 -13.80 -3.55
C VAL A 66 -8.21 -14.03 -3.69
N ASP A 67 -7.78 -15.21 -4.15
CA ASP A 67 -6.35 -15.48 -4.38
C ASP A 67 -5.81 -14.66 -5.56
N THR A 68 -6.61 -14.47 -6.62
CA THR A 68 -6.25 -13.58 -7.73
C THR A 68 -6.14 -12.13 -7.27
N TYR A 69 -7.09 -11.66 -6.46
CA TYR A 69 -7.03 -10.35 -5.82
C TYR A 69 -5.74 -10.18 -5.02
N TYR A 70 -5.47 -11.06 -4.05
CA TYR A 70 -4.27 -10.95 -3.23
C TYR A 70 -2.97 -11.11 -4.00
N ARG A 71 -2.95 -11.86 -5.11
CA ARG A 71 -1.76 -11.98 -5.96
C ARG A 71 -1.51 -10.69 -6.74
N ARG A 72 -2.55 -10.10 -7.34
CA ARG A 72 -2.43 -8.86 -8.14
C ARG A 72 -2.11 -7.64 -7.28
N CYS A 73 -2.69 -7.57 -6.09
CA CYS A 73 -2.50 -6.46 -5.15
C CYS A 73 -1.30 -6.66 -4.20
N SER A 74 -0.52 -7.74 -4.34
CA SER A 74 0.68 -7.93 -3.54
C SER A 74 1.83 -7.05 -4.04
N SER A 75 2.52 -6.39 -3.12
CA SER A 75 3.74 -5.63 -3.42
C SER A 75 4.90 -6.51 -3.86
N SER A 76 4.96 -7.78 -3.45
CA SER A 76 6.07 -8.71 -3.69
C SER A 76 6.54 -8.74 -5.15
N THR A 77 5.62 -8.78 -6.11
CA THR A 77 5.92 -8.83 -7.56
C THR A 77 6.57 -7.54 -8.09
N TYR A 78 6.39 -6.41 -7.42
CA TYR A 78 6.87 -5.10 -7.86
C TYR A 78 8.18 -4.67 -7.17
N VAL A 79 8.49 -5.26 -6.01
CA VAL A 79 9.71 -4.96 -5.23
C VAL A 79 10.98 -5.09 -6.09
N GLN A 80 11.03 -6.07 -6.99
CA GLN A 80 12.22 -6.30 -7.82
C GLN A 80 12.46 -5.22 -8.90
N SER A 81 11.42 -4.48 -9.32
CA SER A 81 11.55 -3.45 -10.37
C SER A 81 11.87 -2.05 -9.81
N VAL A 82 11.94 -1.90 -8.49
CA VAL A 82 12.25 -0.64 -7.83
C VAL A 82 13.65 -0.16 -8.23
N SER A 83 13.70 1.00 -8.89
CA SER A 83 14.92 1.58 -9.47
C SER A 83 15.48 2.76 -8.67
N VAL A 84 14.76 3.22 -7.65
CA VAL A 84 15.17 4.30 -6.73
C VAL A 84 15.32 3.76 -5.32
N PRO A 85 16.15 4.38 -4.46
CA PRO A 85 16.27 3.94 -3.06
C PRO A 85 14.92 3.87 -2.34
N LEU A 86 14.62 2.72 -1.74
CA LEU A 86 13.36 2.45 -1.05
C LEU A 86 13.63 1.87 0.34
N LEU A 87 13.01 2.48 1.35
CA LEU A 87 12.98 1.96 2.71
C LEU A 87 11.65 1.21 2.93
N CYS A 88 11.75 -0.08 3.24
CA CYS A 88 10.62 -0.92 3.65
C CYS A 88 10.73 -1.21 5.14
N ILE A 89 9.66 -0.94 5.90
CA ILE A 89 9.60 -1.19 7.34
C ILE A 89 8.52 -2.22 7.64
N SER A 90 8.83 -3.23 8.47
CA SER A 90 7.86 -4.25 8.88
C SER A 90 8.13 -4.72 10.32
N ALA A 91 7.09 -5.20 11.00
CA ALA A 91 7.20 -5.78 12.34
C ALA A 91 6.98 -7.29 12.29
N LEU A 92 7.84 -8.05 12.98
CA LEU A 92 7.77 -9.51 12.98
C LEU A 92 6.57 -10.05 13.78
N ASP A 93 6.03 -9.25 14.69
CA ASP A 93 4.84 -9.55 15.48
C ASP A 93 3.54 -8.95 14.90
N ASP A 94 3.56 -8.44 13.67
CA ASP A 94 2.37 -7.92 13.01
C ASP A 94 1.33 -9.05 12.80
N PRO A 95 0.13 -8.95 13.40
CA PRO A 95 -0.89 -9.98 13.28
C PRO A 95 -1.60 -9.98 11.91
N VAL A 96 -1.45 -8.93 11.10
CA VAL A 96 -2.08 -8.76 9.79
C VAL A 96 -1.07 -9.02 8.67
N CYS A 97 0.05 -8.31 8.67
CA CYS A 97 1.15 -8.50 7.72
C CYS A 97 2.22 -9.38 8.36
N THR A 98 1.88 -10.66 8.53
CA THR A 98 2.74 -11.65 9.21
C THR A 98 4.14 -11.75 8.61
N THR A 99 5.11 -12.23 9.40
CA THR A 99 6.51 -12.40 8.95
C THR A 99 6.66 -13.21 7.65
N GLU A 100 5.76 -14.17 7.37
CA GLU A 100 5.76 -14.99 6.16
C GLU A 100 5.21 -14.26 4.92
N ALA A 101 4.56 -13.11 5.10
CA ALA A 101 4.06 -12.26 4.02
C ALA A 101 5.09 -11.20 3.59
N ILE A 102 6.19 -11.04 4.35
CA ILE A 102 7.28 -10.14 3.99
C ILE A 102 8.04 -10.74 2.79
N PRO A 103 8.27 -9.97 1.71
CA PRO A 103 8.99 -10.43 0.52
C PRO A 103 10.51 -10.43 0.74
N TRP A 104 10.99 -11.35 1.60
CA TRP A 104 12.38 -11.40 2.04
C TRP A 104 13.38 -11.56 0.88
N ASP A 105 13.11 -12.51 -0.01
CA ASP A 105 14.01 -12.85 -1.11
C ASP A 105 14.02 -11.75 -2.18
N GLU A 106 12.85 -11.16 -2.48
CA GLU A 106 12.73 -10.07 -3.43
C GLU A 106 13.41 -8.80 -2.92
N CYS A 107 13.26 -8.46 -1.64
CA CYS A 107 13.97 -7.35 -1.01
C CYS A 107 15.48 -7.58 -1.01
N LYS A 108 15.93 -8.82 -0.72
CA LYS A 108 17.37 -9.16 -0.70
C LYS A 108 18.00 -9.13 -2.10
N ALA A 109 17.23 -9.46 -3.13
CA ALA A 109 17.70 -9.46 -4.52
C ALA A 109 17.89 -8.04 -5.09
N ASN A 110 17.17 -7.03 -4.59
CA ASN A 110 17.23 -5.67 -5.09
C ASN A 110 18.10 -4.75 -4.22
N LYS A 111 19.25 -4.31 -4.75
CA LYS A 111 20.20 -3.41 -4.07
C LYS A 111 19.64 -2.03 -3.70
N ASN A 112 18.53 -1.60 -4.32
CA ASN A 112 17.91 -0.32 -4.04
C ASN A 112 17.02 -0.37 -2.80
N ILE A 113 16.82 -1.55 -2.20
CA ILE A 113 15.87 -1.76 -1.12
C ILE A 113 16.59 -1.96 0.20
N VAL A 114 16.16 -1.21 1.20
CA VAL A 114 16.51 -1.41 2.59
C VAL A 114 15.27 -1.96 3.30
N LEU A 115 15.29 -3.25 3.66
CA LEU A 115 14.26 -3.86 4.48
C LEU A 115 14.67 -3.81 5.96
N ALA A 116 13.96 -3.00 6.74
CA ALA A 116 14.16 -2.86 8.17
C ALA A 116 13.03 -3.57 8.94
N THR A 117 13.39 -4.56 9.75
CA THR A 117 12.43 -5.33 10.54
C THR A 117 12.67 -5.20 12.04
N VAL A 118 11.60 -4.98 12.78
CA VAL A 118 11.62 -4.92 14.26
C VAL A 118 10.94 -6.14 14.86
N LYS A 119 11.42 -6.60 16.03
CA LYS A 119 10.79 -7.73 16.75
C LYS A 119 9.37 -7.38 17.20
N HIS A 120 9.17 -6.14 17.62
CA HIS A 120 7.92 -5.65 18.18
C HIS A 120 7.53 -4.31 17.56
N GLY A 121 6.28 -4.22 17.13
CA GLY A 121 5.69 -3.00 16.58
C GLY A 121 4.19 -3.14 16.29
N GLY A 122 3.70 -4.38 16.15
CA GLY A 122 2.35 -4.65 15.69
C GLY A 122 2.09 -4.09 14.30
N HIS A 123 0.82 -3.94 13.94
CA HIS A 123 0.45 -3.45 12.61
C HIS A 123 0.60 -1.93 12.43
N LEU A 124 0.36 -1.15 13.50
CA LEU A 124 0.22 0.32 13.41
C LEU A 124 1.12 1.08 14.39
N ALA A 125 1.60 0.43 15.44
CA ALA A 125 2.00 1.12 16.65
C ALA A 125 3.48 1.52 16.64
N PHE A 126 4.42 0.62 16.29
CA PHE A 126 5.87 0.89 16.20
C PHE A 126 6.43 1.80 17.33
N PHE A 127 5.83 1.75 18.52
CA PHE A 127 6.19 2.62 19.63
C PHE A 127 7.51 2.17 20.23
N GLU A 128 8.28 3.13 20.72
CA GLU A 128 9.56 2.88 21.38
C GLU A 128 9.65 3.57 22.75
N GLY A 129 10.59 3.09 23.57
CA GLY A 129 10.80 3.55 24.94
C GLY A 129 9.77 2.98 25.92
N ILE A 130 10.08 3.10 27.21
CA ILE A 130 9.23 2.58 28.30
C ILE A 130 7.87 3.28 28.34
N THR A 131 7.84 4.56 27.96
CA THR A 131 6.65 5.42 27.94
C THR A 131 5.86 5.35 26.63
N ALA A 132 6.33 4.61 25.62
CA ALA A 132 5.73 4.56 24.28
C ALA A 132 5.46 5.96 23.67
N SER A 133 6.32 6.94 23.98
CA SER A 133 6.10 8.34 23.62
C SER A 133 6.65 8.74 22.25
N SER A 134 7.35 7.84 21.56
CA SER A 134 7.84 8.07 20.21
C SER A 134 7.64 6.84 19.31
N LEU A 135 7.73 7.08 18.01
CA LEU A 135 7.59 6.09 16.95
C LEU A 135 8.95 5.82 16.35
N TRP A 136 9.42 4.57 16.44
CA TRP A 136 10.75 4.19 15.97
C TRP A 136 10.97 4.48 14.47
N TRP A 137 9.95 4.22 13.65
CA TRP A 137 10.05 4.38 12.19
C TRP A 137 10.32 5.83 11.77
N VAL A 138 9.92 6.83 12.57
CA VAL A 138 10.15 8.25 12.25
C VAL A 138 11.65 8.55 12.22
N ARG A 139 12.39 8.02 13.20
CA ARG A 139 13.86 8.19 13.25
C ARG A 139 14.53 7.43 12.10
N ALA A 140 14.14 6.19 11.87
CA ALA A 140 14.69 5.37 10.78
C ALA A 140 14.48 6.04 9.41
N THR A 141 13.29 6.58 9.14
CA THR A 141 13.00 7.34 7.93
C THR A 141 13.85 8.61 7.84
N ASN A 142 14.01 9.34 8.94
CA ASN A 142 14.85 10.55 8.96
C ASN A 142 16.32 10.25 8.65
N GLU A 143 16.88 9.18 9.23
CA GLU A 143 18.24 8.73 8.95
C GLU A 143 18.40 8.33 7.48
N PHE A 144 17.47 7.53 6.95
CA PHE A 144 17.47 7.12 5.55
C PHE A 144 17.45 8.32 4.60
N LEU A 145 16.53 9.27 4.81
CA LEU A 145 16.42 10.48 3.99
C LEU A 145 17.64 11.38 4.12
N SER A 146 18.21 11.51 5.32
CA SER A 146 19.43 12.30 5.55
C SER A 146 20.61 11.72 4.77
N VAL A 147 20.78 10.40 4.77
CA VAL A 147 21.82 9.72 3.97
C VAL A 147 21.60 9.93 2.48
N LEU A 148 20.36 9.82 2.00
CA LEU A 148 20.05 10.07 0.59
C LEU A 148 20.35 11.51 0.17
N HIS A 149 19.96 12.48 1.01
CA HIS A 149 20.20 13.90 0.77
C HIS A 149 21.69 14.26 0.77
N SER A 150 22.48 13.66 1.66
CA SER A 150 23.92 13.85 1.70
C SER A 150 24.68 13.04 0.64
N SER A 151 24.01 12.15 -0.07
CA SER A 151 24.64 11.33 -1.11
C SER A 151 24.77 12.09 -2.43
N HIS A 152 25.85 11.83 -3.17
CA HIS A 152 26.04 12.35 -4.53
C HIS A 152 25.03 11.81 -5.56
N TYR A 153 24.09 10.94 -5.17
CA TYR A 153 23.10 10.32 -6.04
C TYR A 153 21.81 11.11 -6.18
N MET A 154 21.58 12.15 -5.37
CA MET A 154 20.51 13.11 -5.67
C MET A 154 20.92 13.91 -6.90
N HIS A 155 20.19 13.74 -8.00
CA HIS A 155 20.24 14.70 -9.10
C HIS A 155 20.01 16.09 -8.52
N GLU A 156 21.03 16.95 -8.58
CA GLU A 156 20.79 18.38 -8.60
C GLU A 156 19.78 18.61 -9.72
N GLN A 157 18.54 18.96 -9.38
CA GLN A 157 17.66 19.54 -10.37
C GLN A 157 18.40 20.75 -10.92
N LYS A 158 18.88 20.66 -12.17
CA LYS A 158 19.32 21.84 -12.91
C LYS A 158 18.16 22.81 -12.79
N LYS A 159 18.38 23.89 -12.04
CA LYS A 159 17.42 24.95 -11.82
C LYS A 159 16.98 25.44 -13.20
N ILE A 160 15.85 24.96 -13.70
CA ILE A 160 15.24 25.53 -14.89
C ILE A 160 14.78 26.90 -14.40
N SER A 161 15.53 27.92 -14.77
CA SER A 161 15.16 29.32 -14.61
C SER A 161 13.92 29.57 -15.46
N THR A 162 12.77 29.19 -14.93
CA THR A 162 11.46 29.56 -15.48
C THR A 162 11.05 30.85 -14.79
N PRO A 163 10.60 31.89 -15.52
CA PRO A 163 10.20 33.15 -14.90
C PRO A 163 9.08 32.91 -13.89
N ASN A 164 9.21 33.52 -12.71
CA ASN A 164 8.22 33.49 -11.64
C ASN A 164 6.81 33.76 -12.19
N THR A 165 6.04 32.71 -12.41
CA THR A 165 4.60 32.81 -12.50
C THR A 165 4.11 32.20 -11.20
N LEU A 166 3.49 33.02 -10.36
CA LEU A 166 2.85 32.61 -9.12
C LEU A 166 1.81 31.53 -9.45
N LEU A 167 2.19 30.26 -9.28
CA LEU A 167 1.25 29.16 -9.26
C LEU A 167 0.68 29.13 -7.85
N ASP A 168 -0.53 29.67 -7.76
CA ASP A 168 -1.38 29.64 -6.58
C ASP A 168 -1.44 28.19 -6.07
N SER A 169 -1.08 27.99 -4.80
CA SER A 169 -0.92 26.66 -4.21
C SER A 169 -2.29 26.02 -3.96
N SER A 170 -2.87 25.39 -4.98
CA SER A 170 -4.02 24.51 -4.82
C SER A 170 -3.54 23.11 -4.43
N ILE A 171 -3.07 22.98 -3.19
CA ILE A 171 -2.73 21.67 -2.59
C ILE A 171 -4.02 20.90 -2.21
N ASP A 172 -5.18 21.55 -2.25
CA ASP A 172 -6.40 21.08 -1.61
C ASP A 172 -7.47 20.53 -2.56
N GLN A 173 -7.13 20.17 -3.80
CA GLN A 173 -8.08 19.61 -4.76
C GLN A 173 -7.54 18.30 -5.36
N GLY A 174 -7.83 17.17 -4.71
CA GLY A 174 -7.68 15.84 -5.30
C GLY A 174 -8.62 15.65 -6.50
N PRO A 175 -8.27 14.78 -7.48
CA PRO A 175 -8.00 13.37 -7.19
C PRO A 175 -6.69 12.87 -7.81
N TYR A 176 -5.72 12.45 -6.98
CA TYR A 176 -4.42 11.94 -7.43
C TYR A 176 -4.44 10.49 -7.92
N VAL A 177 -5.61 10.01 -8.33
CA VAL A 177 -5.88 8.59 -8.50
C VAL A 177 -6.57 8.38 -9.84
N ASN A 178 -5.88 7.70 -10.76
CA ASN A 178 -6.49 7.28 -12.01
C ASN A 178 -7.13 5.90 -11.81
N VAL A 179 -8.39 5.76 -12.20
CA VAL A 179 -9.12 4.49 -12.19
C VAL A 179 -9.28 4.05 -13.64
N THR A 180 -8.57 2.99 -14.03
CA THR A 180 -8.70 2.40 -15.37
C THR A 180 -10.03 1.65 -15.49
N GLU A 181 -10.50 1.38 -16.71
CA GLU A 181 -11.81 0.72 -16.96
C GLU A 181 -11.94 -0.68 -16.33
N ASP A 182 -10.81 -1.32 -16.02
CA ASP A 182 -10.69 -2.59 -15.29
C ASP A 182 -10.64 -2.41 -13.76
N GLY A 183 -10.76 -1.18 -13.24
CA GLY A 183 -10.86 -0.88 -11.81
C GLY A 183 -9.51 -0.84 -11.08
N MET A 184 -8.39 -0.83 -11.80
CA MET A 184 -7.06 -0.64 -11.21
C MET A 184 -6.84 0.83 -10.84
N VAL A 185 -6.22 1.04 -9.70
CA VAL A 185 -6.06 2.35 -9.05
C VAL A 185 -4.57 2.67 -8.99
N ALA A 186 -4.13 3.69 -9.73
CA ALA A 186 -2.72 4.10 -9.78
C ALA A 186 -2.56 5.60 -9.53
N ALA A 187 -1.40 6.00 -9.00
CA ALA A 187 -1.03 7.40 -8.86
C ALA A 187 -0.84 8.05 -10.25
N LEU A 188 -1.31 9.30 -10.43
CA LEU A 188 -1.11 10.07 -11.66
C LEU A 188 0.39 10.35 -11.88
N ASN A 189 0.98 9.75 -12.92
CA ASN A 189 2.31 10.11 -13.40
C ASN A 189 2.19 11.29 -14.37
N ASN A 190 2.72 12.45 -13.97
CA ASN A 190 2.87 13.60 -14.87
C ASN A 190 4.10 13.40 -15.78
N GLU A 191 4.00 12.51 -16.77
CA GLU A 191 4.92 12.56 -17.90
C GLU A 191 4.33 13.45 -19.01
N PRO A 192 5.07 14.44 -19.53
CA PRO A 192 4.63 15.23 -20.66
C PRO A 192 4.64 14.36 -21.93
N THR A 193 3.45 14.11 -22.49
CA THR A 193 3.28 13.56 -23.83
C THR A 193 3.94 14.48 -24.85
N THR A 194 5.11 14.09 -25.36
CA THR A 194 5.70 14.72 -26.54
C THR A 194 5.09 14.06 -27.78
N ASP A 195 3.95 14.59 -28.21
CA ASP A 195 3.43 14.33 -29.55
C ASP A 195 4.32 15.07 -30.56
N ASN A 196 5.22 14.33 -31.21
CA ASN A 196 5.99 14.83 -32.34
C ASN A 196 5.60 14.01 -33.58
N GLN A 197 4.55 14.46 -34.27
CA GLN A 197 4.26 14.09 -35.65
C GLN A 197 5.47 14.41 -36.54
N LYS A 198 6.29 13.38 -36.85
CA LYS A 198 7.27 13.45 -37.94
C LYS A 198 6.57 13.25 -39.27
N LYS A 199 6.29 14.37 -39.93
CA LYS A 199 6.05 14.48 -41.37
C LYS A 199 7.36 14.12 -42.11
N TYR A 200 7.39 13.03 -42.90
CA TYR A 200 8.33 12.90 -44.02
C TYR A 200 7.79 11.97 -45.11
N ARG A 201 7.63 12.58 -46.29
CA ARG A 201 7.51 12.07 -47.67
C ARG A 201 6.48 11.00 -48.00
#